data_AF-A0A7V6X053-F1
#
_entry.id   AF-A0A7V6X053-F1
#
_cell.length_a   1.000
_cell.length_b   1.000
_cell.length_c   1.000
_cell.angle_alpha   90.00
_cell.angle_beta   90.00
_cell.angle_gamma   90.00
#
_symmetry.space_group_name_H-M   'P 1'
#
loop_
_entity.id
_entity.type
_entity.pdbx_description
1 polymer ?
#
loop_
_entity_poly.entity_id
_entity_poly.type
_entity_poly.pdbx_seq_one_letter_code
_entity_poly.pdbx_strand_id
1 'polypeptide(L)'
;MSEKVPDEIVNELKKAARSRDPKAMGKAIDRHWRDLPEDLLEAREDQKILKETMNLFNQDLADVHTEGVRLKVENVNCNHVDKRKKH
;
A
#
# COMPACT_ATOMS: atom_id res chain seq x y z
N MET A 1 17.50 -9.70 10.10
CA MET A 1 17.52 -8.66 9.06
C MET A 1 16.15 -8.70 8.40
N SER A 2 15.45 -7.58 8.25
CA SER A 2 14.14 -7.58 7.59
C SER A 2 14.37 -7.69 6.09
N GLU A 3 13.89 -8.76 5.47
CA GLU A 3 14.02 -8.97 4.02
C GLU A 3 13.06 -8.00 3.31
N LYS A 4 13.62 -7.15 2.46
CA LYS A 4 12.81 -6.27 1.60
C LYS A 4 12.24 -7.08 0.45
N VAL A 5 10.99 -6.79 0.10
CA VAL A 5 10.41 -7.30 -1.14
C VAL A 5 11.25 -6.76 -2.31
N PRO A 6 11.52 -7.57 -3.36
CA PRO A 6 12.29 -7.14 -4.52
C PRO A 6 11.78 -5.81 -5.11
N ASP A 7 12.71 -4.91 -5.43
CA ASP A 7 12.38 -3.57 -5.94
C ASP A 7 11.55 -3.61 -7.23
N GLU A 8 11.71 -4.65 -8.06
CA GLU A 8 10.90 -4.85 -9.27
C GLU A 8 9.40 -4.96 -8.95
N ILE A 9 9.06 -5.74 -7.92
CA ILE A 9 7.68 -5.94 -7.45
C ILE A 9 7.14 -4.63 -6.86
N VAL A 10 7.93 -3.98 -6.00
CA VAL A 10 7.54 -2.70 -5.39
C VAL A 10 7.33 -1.62 -6.47
N ASN A 11 8.14 -1.60 -7.51
CA ASN A 11 8.00 -0.68 -8.64
C ASN A 11 6.72 -0.96 -9.46
N GLU A 12 6.33 -2.21 -9.64
CA GLU A 12 5.04 -2.55 -10.26
C GLU A 12 3.86 -2.07 -9.40
N LEU A 13 3.89 -2.28 -8.08
CA LEU A 13 2.87 -1.77 -7.16
C LEU A 13 2.77 -0.24 -7.22
N LYS A 14 3.91 0.46 -7.22
CA LYS A 14 3.96 1.93 -7.34
C LYS A 14 3.39 2.41 -8.69
N LYS A 15 3.69 1.72 -9.80
CA LYS A 15 3.11 2.03 -11.12
C LYS A 15 1.59 1.83 -11.11
N ALA A 16 1.11 0.74 -10.52
CA ALA A 16 -0.31 0.47 -10.40
C ALA A 16 -1.02 1.52 -9.51
N ALA A 17 -0.41 1.90 -8.39
CA ALA A 17 -0.91 2.96 -7.51
C ALA A 17 -1.02 4.32 -8.22
N ARG A 18 -0.02 4.68 -9.05
CA ARG A 18 -0.02 5.93 -9.85
C ARG A 18 -1.17 6.01 -10.87
N SER A 19 -1.66 4.87 -11.35
CA SER A 19 -2.82 4.82 -12.25
C SER A 19 -4.13 5.25 -11.57
N ARG A 20 -4.17 5.28 -10.23
CA ARG A 20 -5.36 5.54 -9.40
C ARG A 20 -6.53 4.61 -9.70
N ASP A 21 -6.29 3.47 -10.36
CA ASP A 21 -7.27 2.41 -10.58
C ASP A 21 -7.11 1.29 -9.55
N PRO A 22 -8.07 1.09 -8.63
CA PRO A 22 -8.05 0.00 -7.66
C PRO A 22 -7.98 -1.39 -8.32
N LYS A 23 -8.55 -1.56 -9.51
CA LYS A 23 -8.46 -2.85 -10.23
C LYS A 23 -7.05 -3.12 -10.73
N ALA A 24 -6.34 -2.09 -11.19
CA ALA A 24 -4.94 -2.22 -11.58
C ALA A 24 -4.06 -2.55 -10.38
N MET A 25 -4.32 -1.92 -9.23
CA MET A 25 -3.62 -2.24 -7.97
C MET A 25 -3.88 -3.69 -7.53
N GLY A 26 -5.14 -4.13 -7.50
CA GLY A 26 -5.50 -5.49 -7.14
C GLY A 26 -4.83 -6.53 -8.05
N LYS A 27 -4.78 -6.28 -9.37
CA LYS A 27 -4.06 -7.15 -10.32
C LYS A 27 -2.56 -7.20 -10.06
N ALA A 28 -1.94 -6.09 -9.67
CA ALA A 28 -0.52 -6.05 -9.36
C ALA A 28 -0.21 -6.86 -8.08
N ILE A 29 -1.08 -6.77 -7.07
CA ILE A 29 -1.01 -7.60 -5.86
C ILE A 29 -1.18 -9.08 -6.22
N ASP A 30 -2.20 -9.41 -7.02
CA ASP A 30 -2.49 -10.79 -7.45
C ASP A 30 -1.37 -11.42 -8.28
N ARG A 31 -0.59 -10.62 -8.99
CA ARG A 31 0.54 -11.12 -9.79
C ARG A 31 1.70 -11.58 -8.91
N HIS A 32 1.92 -10.90 -7.80
CA HIS A 32 3.06 -11.08 -6.90
C HIS A 32 2.67 -11.62 -5.53
N TRP A 33 1.47 -12.19 -5.39
CA TRP A 33 0.88 -12.60 -4.11
C TRP A 33 1.75 -13.53 -3.25
N ARG A 34 2.67 -14.29 -3.85
CA ARG A 34 3.61 -15.18 -3.16
C ARG A 34 4.76 -14.45 -2.48
N ASP A 35 5.10 -13.28 -2.99
CA ASP A 35 6.26 -12.48 -2.58
C ASP A 35 5.83 -11.24 -1.77
N LEU A 36 4.54 -11.05 -1.57
CA LEU A 36 3.97 -9.93 -0.82
C LEU A 36 3.54 -10.36 0.59
N PRO A 37 3.66 -9.47 1.58
CA PRO A 37 3.17 -9.71 2.93
C PRO A 37 1.64 -9.83 2.97
N GLU A 38 1.13 -10.54 3.98
CA GLU A 38 -0.30 -10.71 4.24
C GLU A 38 -1.05 -9.37 4.34
N ASP A 39 -0.45 -8.33 4.94
CA ASP A 39 -1.01 -6.98 5.01
C ASP A 39 -1.50 -6.44 3.65
N LEU A 40 -0.76 -6.71 2.56
CA LEU A 40 -1.13 -6.28 1.21
C LEU A 40 -2.21 -7.17 0.60
N LEU A 41 -2.22 -8.46 0.95
CA LEU A 41 -3.26 -9.38 0.52
C LEU A 41 -4.59 -9.04 1.21
N GLU A 42 -4.58 -8.70 2.49
CA GLU A 42 -5.74 -8.21 3.22
C GLU A 42 -6.23 -6.88 2.65
N ALA A 43 -5.31 -5.95 2.35
CA ALA A 43 -5.65 -4.67 1.73
C ALA A 43 -6.38 -4.83 0.39
N ARG A 44 -6.14 -5.91 -0.36
CA ARG A 44 -6.87 -6.21 -1.62
C ARG A 44 -8.35 -6.52 -1.37
N GLU A 45 -8.69 -7.12 -0.24
CA GLU A 45 -10.05 -7.54 0.09
C GLU A 45 -10.94 -6.36 0.53
N ASP A 46 -10.35 -5.32 1.11
CA ASP A 46 -11.05 -4.10 1.51
C ASP A 46 -10.75 -2.93 0.56
N GLN A 47 -11.76 -2.49 -0.19
CA GLN A 47 -11.63 -1.39 -1.16
C GLN A 47 -11.18 -0.07 -0.52
N LYS A 48 -11.52 0.20 0.73
CA LYS A 48 -11.10 1.41 1.46
C LYS A 48 -9.61 1.32 1.78
N ILE A 49 -9.17 0.19 2.33
CA ILE A 49 -7.76 -0.05 2.65
C ILE A 49 -6.93 -0.04 1.37
N LEU A 50 -7.38 -0.70 0.31
CA LEU A 50 -6.69 -0.71 -1.00
C LEU A 50 -6.42 0.72 -1.52
N LYS A 51 -7.41 1.62 -1.42
CA LYS A 51 -7.25 3.02 -1.84
C LYS A 51 -6.26 3.78 -0.97
N GLU A 52 -6.25 3.52 0.34
CA GLU A 52 -5.29 4.14 1.26
C GLU A 52 -3.87 3.64 0.97
N THR A 53 -3.70 2.33 0.82
CA THR A 53 -2.46 1.68 0.37
C THR A 53 -1.96 2.28 -0.94
N MET A 54 -2.83 2.47 -1.95
CA MET A 54 -2.46 3.15 -3.19
C MET A 54 -1.97 4.58 -2.97
N ASN A 55 -2.62 5.35 -2.09
CA ASN A 55 -2.19 6.71 -1.78
C ASN A 55 -0.79 6.72 -1.15
N LEU A 56 -0.53 5.80 -0.21
CA LEU A 56 0.76 5.66 0.44
C LEU A 56 1.86 5.33 -0.58
N PHE A 57 1.62 4.38 -1.48
CA PHE A 57 2.58 4.04 -2.54
C PHE A 57 2.78 5.17 -3.55
N ASN A 58 1.72 5.88 -3.91
CA ASN A 58 1.79 7.00 -4.85
C ASN A 58 2.57 8.19 -4.28
N GLN A 59 2.49 8.41 -2.95
CA GLN A 59 3.23 9.45 -2.24
C GLN A 59 4.61 8.97 -1.74
N ASP A 60 5.00 7.73 -2.07
CA ASP A 60 6.22 7.08 -1.61
C ASP A 60 6.39 7.05 -0.07
N LEU A 61 5.27 6.99 0.66
CA LEU A 61 5.20 7.02 2.13
C LEU A 61 5.26 5.63 2.78
N ALA A 62 5.42 4.57 2.00
CA ALA A 62 5.45 3.20 2.51
C ALA A 62 6.58 2.39 1.86
N ASP A 63 7.22 1.54 2.67
CA ASP A 63 8.15 0.50 2.26
C ASP A 63 7.51 -0.89 2.46
N VAL A 64 7.81 -1.82 1.57
CA VAL A 64 7.28 -3.20 1.62
C VAL A 64 8.38 -4.15 2.06
N HIS A 65 8.12 -4.84 3.15
CA HIS A 65 8.95 -5.90 3.68
C HIS A 65 8.19 -7.22 3.62
N THR A 66 8.91 -8.33 3.63
CA THR A 66 8.28 -9.67 3.66
C THR A 66 7.43 -9.87 4.91
N GLU A 67 7.76 -9.16 5.99
CA GLU A 67 7.04 -9.17 7.27
C GLU A 67 5.82 -8.24 7.32
N GLY A 68 5.67 -7.30 6.38
CA GLY A 68 4.60 -6.31 6.42
C GLY A 68 4.93 -4.98 5.73
N VAL A 69 3.96 -4.07 5.74
CA VAL A 69 4.12 -2.71 5.17
C VAL A 69 4.53 -1.73 6.26
N ARG A 70 5.64 -1.00 6.05
CA ARG A 70 6.16 0.00 6.99
C ARG A 70 5.93 1.42 6.46
N LEU A 71 5.35 2.28 7.28
CA LEU A 71 5.18 3.69 6.95
C LEU A 71 6.49 4.47 7.14
N LYS A 72 6.86 5.26 6.14
CA LYS A 72 7.98 6.21 6.23
C LYS A 72 7.53 7.42 7.05
N VAL A 73 7.97 7.47 8.31
CA VAL A 73 7.55 8.48 9.28
C VAL A 73 8.03 9.90 8.93
N GLU A 74 9.03 10.04 8.04
CA GLU A 74 9.65 11.34 7.71
C GLU A 74 8.76 12.33 6.93
N ASN A 75 7.57 11.93 6.47
CA ASN A 75 6.65 12.83 5.77
C ASN A 75 5.16 12.63 6.12
N VAL A 76 4.86 11.98 7.25
CA VAL A 76 3.46 11.83 7.68
C VAL A 76 3.02 13.10 8.39
N ASN A 77 2.61 14.10 7.60
CA ASN A 77 1.69 15.12 8.10
C ASN A 77 0.37 14.39 8.38
N CYS A 78 0.23 13.84 9.60
CA CYS A 78 -0.95 13.16 10.12
C CYS A 78 -2.13 14.15 10.22
N ASN A 79 -2.66 14.60 9.07
CA ASN A 79 -4.01 15.13 8.99
C ASN A 79 -4.96 13.93 8.95
N HIS A 80 -5.00 13.19 10.06
CA HIS A 80 -6.12 12.32 10.38
C HIS A 80 -7.32 13.25 10.58
N VAL A 81 -8.06 13.52 9.49
CA VAL A 81 -9.31 14.27 9.57
C VAL A 81 -10.32 13.34 10.21
N ASP A 82 -10.30 13.33 11.55
CA ASP A 82 -11.28 12.68 12.42
C ASP A 82 -12.63 13.37 12.18
N LYS A 83 -13.37 12.96 11.15
CA LYS A 83 -14.75 13.40 10.92
C LYS A 83 -15.70 12.60 11.80
N ARG A 84 -15.49 12.63 13.13
CA ARG A 84 -16.60 12.35 14.07
C ARG A 84 -17.51 13.56 14.11
N LYS A 85 -18.48 13.54 13.20
CA LYS A 85 -19.63 14.44 13.17
C LYS A 85 -20.43 14.21 14.47
N LYS A 86 -20.30 15.14 15.43
CA LYS A 86 -21.23 15.23 16.57
C LYS A 86 -22.64 15.47 16.01
N HIS A 87 -23.60 14.69 16.47
CA HIS A 87 -25.01 15.01 16.37
C HIS A 87 -25.69 14.78 17.71
#